data_AF-A0A2M7UES6-F1
#
_entry.id   AF-A0A2M7UES6-F1
#
_cell.length_a   1.000
_cell.length_b   1.000
_cell.length_c   1.000
_cell.angle_alpha   90.00
_cell.angle_beta   90.00
_cell.angle_gamma   90.00
#
_symmetry.space_group_name_H-M   'P 1'
#
loop_
_entity.id
_entity.type
_entity.pdbx_description
1 polymer ?
#
loop_
_entity_poly.entity_id
_entity_poly.type
_entity_poly.pdbx_seq_one_letter_code
_entity_poly.pdbx_strand_id
1 'polypeptide(L)'
;MREYPTTNDVLAIHAYLISEFGGKTGLRDLGSIESALGRLTTGYYSGIEEEAAALMESLSQNHPFIDGNKRVSFFTTDTFLRMNGYFINCDDE
;
A
#
# COMPACT_ATOMS: atom_id res chain seq x y z
N MET A 1 11.42 -15.97 -3.49
CA MET A 1 10.11 -15.63 -4.09
C MET A 1 9.65 -14.38 -3.37
N ARG A 2 9.13 -13.38 -4.09
CA ARG A 2 8.64 -12.15 -3.44
C ARG A 2 7.33 -12.44 -2.70
N GLU A 3 7.20 -11.88 -1.52
CA GLU A 3 5.94 -11.88 -0.75
C GLU A 3 5.17 -10.60 -1.04
N TYR A 4 3.85 -10.69 -1.14
CA TYR A 4 2.99 -9.55 -1.49
C TYR A 4 1.86 -9.38 -0.48
N PRO A 5 1.51 -8.14 -0.11
CA PRO A 5 0.34 -7.90 0.72
C PRO A 5 -0.94 -8.32 -0.01
N THR A 6 -1.89 -8.84 0.75
CA THR A 6 -3.22 -9.19 0.27
C THR A 6 -4.16 -8.00 0.40
N THR A 7 -5.31 -8.05 -0.30
CA THR A 7 -6.38 -7.05 -0.13
C THR A 7 -6.81 -6.93 1.34
N ASN A 8 -6.85 -8.05 2.08
CA ASN A 8 -7.20 -8.04 3.50
C ASN A 8 -6.15 -7.29 4.34
N ASP A 9 -4.86 -7.41 4.01
CA ASP A 9 -3.81 -6.66 4.69
C ASP A 9 -3.99 -5.16 4.48
N VAL A 10 -4.29 -4.72 3.25
CA VAL A 10 -4.54 -3.30 2.95
C VAL A 10 -5.77 -2.77 3.72
N LEU A 11 -6.84 -3.56 3.80
CA LEU A 11 -8.04 -3.20 4.58
C LEU A 11 -7.75 -3.13 6.08
N ALA A 12 -6.96 -4.07 6.61
CA ALA A 12 -6.56 -4.10 8.01
C ALA A 12 -5.64 -2.92 8.36
N ILE A 13 -4.68 -2.59 7.49
CA ILE A 13 -3.83 -1.42 7.61
C ILE A 13 -4.68 -0.14 7.63
N HIS A 14 -5.66 0.01 6.74
CA HIS A 14 -6.57 1.17 6.76
C HIS A 14 -7.34 1.27 8.07
N ALA A 15 -7.95 0.17 8.52
CA ALA A 15 -8.72 0.15 9.76
C ALA A 15 -7.85 0.54 10.97
N TYR A 16 -6.64 0.01 11.06
CA TYR A 16 -5.68 0.35 12.11
C TYR A 16 -5.29 1.84 12.06
N LEU A 17 -4.94 2.36 10.88
CA LEU A 17 -4.51 3.76 10.72
C LEU A 17 -5.62 4.77 11.01
N ILE A 18 -6.87 4.46 10.66
CA ILE A 18 -8.02 5.31 11.02
C ILE A 18 -8.27 5.28 12.52
N SER A 19 -8.13 4.11 13.15
CA SER A 19 -8.27 3.98 14.61
C SER A 19 -7.19 4.78 15.35
N GLU A 20 -5.94 4.73 14.89
CA GLU A 20 -4.80 5.35 15.57
C GLU A 20 -4.73 6.87 15.34
N PHE A 21 -4.90 7.30 14.09
CA PHE A 21 -4.61 8.67 13.67
C PHE A 21 -5.87 9.47 13.29
N GLY A 22 -7.06 8.87 13.38
CA GLY A 22 -8.31 9.48 12.99
C GLY A 22 -8.51 9.62 11.47
N GLY A 23 -9.71 10.07 11.10
CA GLY A 23 -10.15 10.19 9.70
C GLY A 23 -11.51 9.52 9.49
N LYS A 24 -12.01 9.57 8.26
CA LYS A 24 -13.27 8.90 7.90
C LYS A 24 -13.03 7.44 7.53
N THR A 25 -13.82 6.54 8.11
CA THR A 25 -13.89 5.15 7.65
C THR A 25 -14.60 5.07 6.30
N GLY A 26 -14.35 3.98 5.57
CA GLY A 26 -15.07 3.66 4.35
C GLY A 26 -14.16 3.29 3.18
N LEU A 27 -14.54 2.19 2.52
CA LEU A 27 -13.99 1.78 1.24
C LEU A 27 -14.77 2.50 0.12
N ARG A 28 -14.06 3.14 -0.78
CA ARG A 28 -14.63 3.78 -1.97
C ARG A 28 -14.69 2.80 -3.14
N ASP A 29 -13.59 2.09 -3.38
CA ASP A 29 -13.46 1.17 -4.49
C ASP A 29 -12.48 0.04 -4.16
N LEU A 30 -12.99 -1.20 -4.13
CA LEU A 30 -12.18 -2.40 -3.92
C LEU A 30 -11.28 -2.69 -5.13
N GLY A 31 -11.78 -2.45 -6.34
CA GLY A 31 -11.06 -2.74 -7.58
C GLY A 31 -9.78 -1.92 -7.72
N SER A 32 -9.76 -0.71 -7.16
CA SER A 32 -8.55 0.11 -7.03
C SER A 32 -7.46 -0.54 -6.19
N ILE A 33 -7.81 -1.28 -5.12
CA ILE A 33 -6.84 -2.04 -4.31
C ILE A 33 -6.36 -3.26 -5.08
N GLU A 34 -7.29 -4.04 -5.64
CA GLU A 34 -6.97 -5.25 -6.40
C GLU A 34 -6.09 -4.96 -7.62
N SER A 35 -6.35 -3.85 -8.31
CA SER A 35 -5.55 -3.37 -9.43
C SER A 35 -4.13 -2.97 -9.00
N ALA A 36 -4.00 -2.26 -7.88
CA ALA A 36 -2.69 -1.87 -7.34
C ALA A 36 -1.83 -3.09 -6.99
N LEU A 37 -2.42 -4.09 -6.31
CA LEU A 37 -1.73 -5.33 -5.95
C LEU A 37 -1.44 -6.20 -7.18
N GLY A 38 -2.38 -6.30 -8.11
CA GLY A 38 -2.22 -7.09 -9.34
C GLY A 38 -1.08 -6.60 -10.23
N ARG A 39 -0.84 -5.28 -10.30
CA ARG A 39 0.28 -4.69 -11.07
C ARG A 39 1.64 -5.24 -10.65
N LEU A 40 1.84 -5.59 -9.38
CA LEU A 40 3.14 -6.09 -8.88
C LEU A 40 3.54 -7.42 -9.53
N THR A 41 2.56 -8.30 -9.75
CA THR A 41 2.81 -9.66 -10.26
C THR A 41 2.92 -9.77 -11.78
N THR A 42 2.83 -8.64 -12.49
CA THR A 42 2.82 -8.61 -13.96
C THR A 42 4.17 -8.92 -14.62
N GLY A 43 5.26 -8.83 -13.86
CA GLY A 43 6.63 -8.97 -14.40
C GLY A 43 7.13 -7.74 -15.18
N TYR A 44 6.41 -6.62 -15.16
CA TYR A 44 6.85 -5.36 -15.80
C TYR A 44 7.99 -4.66 -15.05
N TYR A 45 8.15 -4.92 -13.75
CA TYR A 45 9.11 -4.24 -12.90
C TYR A 45 10.38 -5.09 -12.71
N SER A 46 11.53 -4.45 -12.86
CA SER A 46 12.85 -5.09 -12.80
C SER A 46 13.33 -5.29 -11.35
N GLY A 47 12.90 -4.42 -10.44
CA GLY A 47 13.36 -4.36 -9.05
C GLY A 47 12.23 -4.25 -8.03
N ILE A 48 12.56 -4.48 -6.76
CA ILE A 48 11.59 -4.34 -5.67
C ILE A 48 11.25 -2.87 -5.41
N GLU A 49 12.18 -1.97 -5.70
CA GLU A 49 12.05 -0.53 -5.60
C GLU A 49 11.01 -0.01 -6.59
N GLU A 50 11.02 -0.53 -7.82
CA GLU A 50 10.04 -0.19 -8.86
C GLU A 50 8.64 -0.73 -8.51
N GLU A 51 8.56 -1.95 -8.00
CA GLU A 51 7.31 -2.52 -7.48
C GLU A 51 6.75 -1.69 -6.31
N ALA A 52 7.60 -1.32 -5.35
CA ALA A 52 7.22 -0.49 -4.21
C ALA A 52 6.74 0.89 -4.66
N ALA A 53 7.45 1.54 -5.58
CA ALA A 53 7.05 2.83 -6.14
C ALA A 53 5.71 2.75 -6.86
N ALA A 54 5.49 1.69 -7.65
CA ALA A 54 4.23 1.47 -8.36
C ALA A 54 3.06 1.21 -7.40
N LEU A 55 3.27 0.41 -6.34
CA LEU A 55 2.27 0.16 -5.30
C LEU A 55 1.89 1.45 -4.57
N MET A 56 2.89 2.22 -4.16
CA MET A 56 2.70 3.49 -3.47
C MET A 56 1.91 4.47 -4.34
N GLU A 57 2.32 4.64 -5.60
CA GLU A 57 1.66 5.50 -6.58
C GLU A 57 0.20 5.06 -6.79
N SER A 58 -0.04 3.79 -7.07
CA SER A 58 -1.38 3.29 -7.38
C SER A 58 -2.33 3.45 -6.19
N LEU A 59 -1.91 3.11 -4.96
CA LEU A 59 -2.76 3.30 -3.78
C LEU A 59 -2.98 4.78 -3.45
N SER A 60 -1.98 5.64 -3.69
CA SER A 60 -2.12 7.07 -3.44
C SER A 60 -3.03 7.76 -4.47
N GLN A 61 -2.92 7.40 -5.76
CA GLN A 61 -3.61 8.08 -6.87
C GLN A 61 -4.98 7.49 -7.19
N ASN A 62 -5.21 6.21 -6.91
CA ASN A 62 -6.51 5.60 -7.14
C ASN A 62 -7.51 5.85 -5.99
N HIS A 63 -7.05 6.44 -4.88
CA HIS A 63 -7.87 6.80 -3.72
C HIS A 63 -8.92 5.72 -3.33
N PRO A 64 -8.49 4.48 -3.02
CA PRO A 64 -9.43 3.38 -2.74
C PRO A 64 -10.32 3.60 -1.52
N PHE A 65 -9.96 4.49 -0.61
CA PHE A 65 -10.70 4.79 0.62
C PHE A 65 -11.31 6.20 0.60
N ILE A 66 -12.32 6.42 1.46
CA ILE A 66 -12.93 7.73 1.66
C ILE A 66 -11.92 8.74 2.24
N ASP A 67 -11.04 8.27 3.13
CA ASP A 67 -9.98 9.05 3.76
C ASP A 67 -8.80 8.12 4.12
N GLY A 68 -7.62 8.70 4.36
CA GLY A 68 -6.43 7.96 4.78
C GLY A 68 -5.59 7.38 3.64
N ASN A 69 -5.94 7.63 2.37
CA ASN A 69 -5.26 7.05 1.19
C ASN A 69 -3.74 7.20 1.20
N LYS A 70 -3.22 8.39 1.54
CA LYS A 70 -1.77 8.62 1.61
C LYS A 70 -1.08 7.78 2.69
N ARG A 71 -1.73 7.65 3.86
CA ARG A 71 -1.21 6.83 4.97
C ARG A 71 -1.24 5.36 4.59
N VAL A 72 -2.35 4.86 4.05
CA VAL A 72 -2.44 3.46 3.60
C VAL A 72 -1.44 3.15 2.50
N SER A 73 -1.28 4.03 1.51
CA SER A 73 -0.27 3.90 0.46
C SER A 73 1.13 3.74 1.04
N PHE A 74 1.54 4.62 1.96
CA PHE A 74 2.85 4.54 2.62
C PHE A 74 3.01 3.24 3.42
N PHE A 75 2.10 2.95 4.35
CA PHE A 75 2.22 1.79 5.25
C PHE A 75 2.10 0.45 4.51
N THR A 76 1.28 0.38 3.46
CA THR A 76 1.20 -0.84 2.63
C THR A 76 2.49 -1.06 1.86
N THR A 77 3.10 0.01 1.36
CA THR A 77 4.39 -0.05 0.64
C THR A 77 5.53 -0.45 1.57
N ASP A 78 5.62 0.17 2.76
CA ASP A 78 6.61 -0.22 3.78
C ASP A 78 6.39 -1.67 4.24
N THR A 79 5.14 -2.10 4.42
CA THR A 79 4.81 -3.51 4.74
C THR A 79 5.30 -4.45 3.64
N PHE A 80 5.02 -4.15 2.37
CA PHE A 80 5.52 -4.93 1.23
C PHE A 80 7.06 -5.03 1.24
N LEU A 81 7.76 -3.93 1.47
CA LEU A 81 9.22 -3.93 1.58
C LEU A 81 9.70 -4.81 2.73
N ARG A 82 9.06 -4.70 3.92
CA ARG A 82 9.42 -5.48 5.12
C ARG A 82 9.23 -6.97 4.95
N MET A 83 8.14 -7.39 4.30
CA MET A 83 7.90 -8.80 3.95
C MET A 83 9.02 -9.38 3.08
N ASN A 84 9.78 -8.51 2.39
CA ASN A 84 10.87 -8.90 1.51
C ASN A 84 12.27 -8.52 2.05
N GLY A 85 12.37 -8.13 3.33
CA GLY A 85 13.66 -7.82 3.98
C GLY A 85 14.19 -6.40 3.76
N TYR A 86 13.37 -5.49 3.23
CA TYR A 86 13.69 -4.08 3.03
C TYR A 86 12.80 -3.21 3.93
N PHE A 87 13.12 -1.92 4.07
CA PHE A 87 12.26 -0.98 4.79
C PHE A 87 12.50 0.44 4.27
N ILE A 88 11.51 1.31 4.46
CA ILE A 88 11.70 2.74 4.20
C ILE A 88 12.42 3.34 5.40
N ASN A 89 13.59 3.93 5.18
CA ASN A 89 14.24 4.76 6.18
C ASN A 89 13.68 6.19 6.07
N CYS A 90 13.00 6.65 7.11
CA CYS A 90 12.57 8.05 7.23
C CYS A 90 13.46 8.71 8.27
N ASP A 91 14.38 9.54 7.78
CA ASP A 91 15.17 10.41 8.65
C ASP A 91 14.34 11.65 9.01
N ASP A 92 14.53 12.19 10.21
CA ASP A 92 13.80 13.36 10.73
C ASP A 92 14.36 14.71 10.20
N GLU A 93 15.27 14.69 9.21
CA GLU A 93 15.91 15.88 8.63
C GLU A 93 15.08 16.60 7.58
#